data_AF-A0A8J7HRT9-F1
#
_entry.id   AF-A0A8J7HRT9-F1
#
_cell.length_a   1.000
_cell.length_b   1.000
_cell.length_c   1.000
_cell.angle_alpha   90.00
_cell.angle_beta   90.00
_cell.angle_gamma   90.00
#
_symmetry.space_group_name_H-M   'P 1'
#
loop_
_entity.id
_entity.type
_entity.pdbx_description
1 polymer ?
#
loop_
_entity_poly.entity_id
_entity_poly.type
_entity_poly.pdbx_seq_one_letter_code
_entity_poly.pdbx_strand_id
1 'polypeptide(L)'
;MPVSYTQKPLLGKLTLTSQLSAETGLHIGGGGENLDIGGLDKPVIRDPLTKYPYLPGSSIKGKLRSTLERLLKKPLNRTGGSGTWRYESDDLANGLTEVEEGRFVAYEGANTCQISRLFGSTGGSKFWMPINTATAEGFTETTPTKTIEGQNYVRINRGRNAPARLIIRDCHLVPESAEKLKQVDTGLYMTEWKFENGIDRVTAAANPRQLERVPAGSKFQFELVYTVEDKDQAIEDLQNIAIALAILEDDALGGHGSRGYGKVRFQHFNFSYRSLAQYRQITSTPGGSSGLQTLEPIANTQALLDNFASLREYIEQRLLPGNES
;
A
#
# COMPACT_ATOMS: atom_id res chain seq x y z
N MET A 1 -10.89 -11.50 -24.77
CA MET A 1 -10.73 -11.78 -23.34
C MET A 1 -11.97 -12.55 -22.90
N PRO A 2 -11.83 -13.75 -22.31
CA PRO A 2 -12.94 -14.36 -21.60
C PRO A 2 -13.33 -13.40 -20.47
N VAL A 3 -14.57 -12.93 -20.48
CA VAL A 3 -15.11 -12.11 -19.41
C VAL A 3 -15.48 -13.07 -18.29
N SER A 4 -14.99 -12.83 -17.07
CA SER A 4 -15.56 -13.49 -15.90
C SER A 4 -16.97 -12.94 -15.72
N TYR A 5 -17.98 -13.76 -16.02
CA TYR A 5 -19.38 -13.41 -15.78
C TYR A 5 -19.76 -13.49 -14.31
N THR A 6 -18.91 -14.10 -13.48
CA THR A 6 -19.12 -14.24 -12.04
C THR A 6 -18.50 -13.05 -11.31
N GLN A 7 -19.32 -12.37 -10.51
CA GLN A 7 -18.88 -11.28 -9.64
C GLN A 7 -18.22 -11.84 -8.37
N LYS A 8 -17.18 -11.16 -7.88
CA LYS A 8 -16.55 -11.53 -6.60
C LYS A 8 -17.50 -11.18 -5.43
N PRO A 9 -17.68 -12.09 -4.45
CA PRO A 9 -18.51 -11.78 -3.30
C PRO A 9 -17.86 -10.65 -2.48
N LEU A 10 -18.69 -9.71 -2.03
CA LEU A 10 -18.31 -8.75 -0.99
C LEU A 10 -18.83 -9.30 0.33
N LEU A 11 -17.96 -9.57 1.30
CA LEU A 11 -18.39 -10.05 2.62
C LEU A 11 -18.53 -8.89 3.62
N GLY A 12 -17.67 -7.89 3.48
CA GLY A 12 -17.69 -6.70 4.32
C GLY A 12 -16.47 -5.81 4.09
N LYS A 13 -16.32 -4.81 4.94
CA LYS A 13 -15.16 -3.92 4.98
C LYS A 13 -14.62 -3.84 6.40
N LEU A 14 -13.32 -4.06 6.54
CA LEU A 14 -12.58 -3.78 7.78
C LEU A 14 -11.90 -2.43 7.63
N THR A 15 -12.09 -1.55 8.62
CA THR A 15 -11.41 -0.26 8.70
C THR A 15 -10.50 -0.25 9.92
N LEU A 16 -9.25 0.15 9.70
CA LEU A 16 -8.25 0.41 10.72
C LEU A 16 -7.94 1.91 10.68
N THR A 17 -8.08 2.58 11.82
CA THR A 17 -7.60 3.96 11.99
C THR A 17 -6.53 4.02 13.06
N SER A 18 -5.60 4.95 12.94
CA SER A 18 -4.58 5.20 13.95
C SER A 18 -4.04 6.63 13.84
N GLN A 19 -3.29 7.05 14.84
CA GLN A 19 -2.46 8.25 14.77
C GLN A 19 -1.06 7.85 14.29
N LEU A 20 -0.57 8.50 13.24
CA LEU A 20 0.77 8.34 12.71
C LEU A 20 1.65 9.52 13.15
N SER A 21 2.65 9.28 14.01
CA SER A 21 3.66 10.28 14.40
C SER A 21 4.90 10.18 13.52
N ALA A 22 5.46 11.34 13.16
CA ALA A 22 6.79 11.45 12.57
C ALA A 22 7.82 11.58 13.70
N GLU A 23 8.53 10.51 14.03
CA GLU A 23 9.58 10.52 15.07
C GLU A 23 10.84 11.29 14.63
N THR A 24 11.05 11.39 13.32
CA THR A 24 12.07 12.24 12.68
C THR A 24 11.42 13.08 11.58
N GLY A 25 12.14 14.10 11.10
CA GLY A 25 11.62 14.93 10.02
C GLY A 25 11.29 14.09 8.77
N LEU A 26 10.15 14.37 8.14
CA LEU A 26 9.57 13.55 7.08
C LEU A 26 9.49 14.34 5.77
N HIS A 27 9.99 13.75 4.68
CA HIS A 27 9.92 14.37 3.35
C HIS A 27 9.13 13.48 2.38
N ILE A 28 7.98 13.96 1.93
CA ILE A 28 7.27 13.40 0.78
C ILE A 28 7.18 14.49 -0.29
N GLY A 29 8.03 14.37 -1.30
CA GLY A 29 8.07 15.32 -2.42
C GLY A 29 6.89 15.13 -3.37
N GLY A 30 6.34 16.24 -3.86
CA GLY A 30 5.47 16.23 -5.04
C GLY A 30 6.32 15.99 -6.30
N GLY A 31 5.94 15.04 -7.15
CA GLY A 31 6.62 14.84 -8.43
C GLY A 31 6.40 16.05 -9.35
N GLY A 32 7.46 16.74 -9.73
CA GLY A 32 7.40 17.84 -10.70
C GLY A 32 8.66 18.70 -10.66
N GLU A 33 9.33 18.81 -11.81
CA GLU A 33 10.40 19.76 -12.12
C GLU A 33 9.86 21.20 -12.24
N ASN A 34 9.10 21.68 -11.26
CA ASN A 34 8.84 23.11 -11.18
C ASN A 34 9.99 23.74 -10.41
N LEU A 35 11.09 23.95 -11.12
CA LEU A 35 12.09 24.97 -10.78
C LEU A 35 11.38 26.33 -10.90
N ASP A 36 10.65 26.72 -9.86
CA ASP A 36 10.36 28.13 -9.66
C ASP A 36 11.72 28.85 -9.58
N ILE A 37 11.85 30.00 -10.25
CA ILE A 37 13.10 30.77 -10.26
C ILE A 37 13.36 31.23 -8.82
N GLY A 38 14.31 30.58 -8.14
CA GLY A 38 14.59 30.76 -6.70
C GLY A 38 13.78 29.86 -5.74
N GLY A 39 13.09 28.85 -6.27
CA GLY A 39 12.25 27.91 -5.53
C GLY A 39 12.98 26.67 -5.00
N LEU A 40 12.27 25.94 -4.14
CA LEU A 40 12.70 24.72 -3.46
C LEU A 40 12.98 23.57 -4.43
N ASP A 41 14.15 22.93 -4.30
CA ASP A 41 14.60 21.86 -5.19
C ASP A 41 13.68 20.61 -5.14
N LYS A 42 12.93 20.42 -4.02
CA LYS A 42 11.85 19.44 -3.82
C LYS A 42 10.88 19.89 -2.71
N PRO A 43 9.74 20.51 -3.01
CA PRO A 43 8.79 20.90 -1.98
C PRO A 43 8.02 19.69 -1.43
N VAL A 44 7.69 19.74 -0.14
CA VAL A 44 6.76 18.83 0.52
C VAL A 44 5.37 19.02 -0.07
N ILE A 45 4.70 17.91 -0.38
CA ILE A 45 3.35 17.93 -0.91
C ILE A 45 2.35 18.52 0.11
N ARG A 46 1.42 19.33 -0.39
CA ARG A 46 0.44 20.06 0.42
C ARG A 46 -0.96 19.89 -0.15
N ASP A 47 -1.94 19.87 0.74
CA ASP A 47 -3.34 19.90 0.36
C ASP A 47 -3.65 21.27 -0.29
N PRO A 48 -4.20 21.31 -1.52
CA PRO A 48 -4.48 22.56 -2.20
C PRO A 48 -5.50 23.45 -1.49
N LEU A 49 -6.39 22.89 -0.65
CA LEU A 49 -7.41 23.63 0.07
C LEU A 49 -6.86 24.23 1.36
N THR A 50 -6.29 23.40 2.23
CA THR A 50 -5.80 23.83 3.55
C THR A 50 -4.38 24.41 3.51
N LYS A 51 -3.61 24.10 2.46
CA LYS A 51 -2.16 24.34 2.32
C LYS A 51 -1.30 23.57 3.31
N TYR A 52 -1.88 22.64 4.06
CA TYR A 52 -1.17 21.86 5.07
C TYR A 52 -0.41 20.71 4.41
N PRO A 53 0.78 20.34 4.93
CA PRO A 53 1.43 19.13 4.48
C PRO A 53 0.57 17.91 4.81
N TYR A 54 0.56 16.94 3.92
CA TYR A 54 -0.16 15.68 4.11
C TYR A 54 0.64 14.52 3.55
N LEU A 55 0.30 13.29 3.94
CA LEU A 55 0.95 12.09 3.43
C LEU A 55 0.00 11.39 2.45
N PRO A 56 0.34 11.28 1.16
CA PRO A 56 -0.50 10.59 0.19
C PRO A 56 -0.66 9.11 0.54
N GLY A 57 -1.89 8.61 0.47
CA GLY A 57 -2.20 7.20 0.69
C GLY A 57 -1.49 6.30 -0.32
N SER A 58 -1.23 6.80 -1.54
CA SER A 58 -0.43 6.12 -2.56
C SER A 58 1.04 5.94 -2.16
N SER A 59 1.65 6.92 -1.48
CA SER A 59 3.03 6.84 -0.99
C SER A 59 3.15 5.77 0.09
N ILE A 60 2.23 5.76 1.06
CA ILE A 60 2.21 4.74 2.12
C ILE A 60 1.90 3.36 1.52
N LYS A 61 0.89 3.25 0.65
CA LYS A 61 0.52 2.00 -0.01
C LYS A 61 1.67 1.42 -0.84
N GLY A 62 2.38 2.26 -1.58
CA GLY A 62 3.56 1.86 -2.35
C GLY A 62 4.70 1.37 -1.47
N LYS A 63 4.95 2.04 -0.34
CA LYS A 63 5.96 1.61 0.63
C LYS A 63 5.60 0.26 1.26
N LEU A 64 4.36 0.07 1.70
CA LEU A 64 3.89 -1.21 2.24
C LEU A 64 3.97 -2.33 1.19
N ARG A 65 3.61 -2.04 -0.07
CA ARG A 65 3.74 -3.00 -1.18
C ARG A 65 5.19 -3.43 -1.36
N SER A 66 6.12 -2.47 -1.49
CA SER A 66 7.55 -2.75 -1.68
C SER A 66 8.14 -3.56 -0.53
N THR A 67 7.75 -3.24 0.72
CA THR A 67 8.15 -4.01 1.90
C THR A 67 7.67 -5.45 1.83
N LEU A 68 6.39 -5.68 1.51
CA LEU A 68 5.83 -7.02 1.43
C LEU A 68 6.39 -7.82 0.24
N GLU A 69 6.63 -7.20 -0.91
CA GLU A 69 7.28 -7.85 -2.04
C GLU A 69 8.66 -8.40 -1.64
N ARG A 70 9.45 -7.62 -0.87
CA ARG A 70 10.75 -8.04 -0.33
C ARG A 70 10.61 -9.14 0.73
N LEU A 71 9.67 -9.00 1.66
CA LEU A 71 9.43 -9.97 2.73
C LEU A 71 9.06 -11.35 2.14
N LEU A 72 8.18 -11.36 1.15
CA LEU A 72 7.70 -12.56 0.46
C LEU A 72 8.63 -13.01 -0.67
N LYS A 73 9.78 -12.36 -0.84
CA LYS A 73 10.80 -12.67 -1.86
C LYS A 73 10.23 -12.77 -3.28
N LYS A 74 9.29 -11.89 -3.62
CA LYS A 74 8.67 -11.88 -4.96
C LYS A 74 9.71 -11.48 -6.01
N PRO A 75 9.76 -12.15 -7.17
CA PRO A 75 10.71 -11.81 -8.22
C PRO A 75 10.31 -10.49 -8.90
N LEU A 76 11.28 -9.78 -9.45
CA LEU A 76 10.98 -8.61 -10.29
C LEU A 76 10.76 -9.08 -11.72
N ASN A 77 9.60 -8.77 -12.29
CA ASN A 77 9.22 -9.23 -13.63
C ASN A 77 8.66 -8.12 -14.52
N ARG A 78 8.42 -6.91 -14.00
CA ARG A 78 7.96 -5.79 -14.80
C ARG A 78 8.71 -4.51 -14.47
N THR A 79 9.02 -3.74 -15.51
CA THR A 79 9.47 -2.37 -15.39
C THR A 79 8.30 -1.46 -15.01
N GLY A 80 8.50 -0.58 -14.05
CA GLY A 80 7.68 0.59 -13.82
C GLY A 80 8.19 1.82 -14.58
N GLY A 81 7.72 3.00 -14.17
CA GLY A 81 8.26 4.26 -14.68
C GLY A 81 9.67 4.54 -14.15
N SER A 82 10.43 5.38 -14.85
CA SER A 82 11.72 5.93 -14.38
C SER A 82 12.76 4.87 -13.96
N GLY A 83 12.84 3.76 -14.69
CA GLY A 83 13.82 2.69 -14.44
C GLY A 83 13.52 1.83 -13.21
N THR A 84 12.32 1.94 -12.63
CA THR A 84 11.91 1.10 -11.50
C THR A 84 11.51 -0.30 -11.97
N TRP A 85 11.63 -1.28 -11.08
CA TRP A 85 11.18 -2.65 -11.30
C TRP A 85 10.26 -3.07 -10.16
N ARG A 86 9.26 -3.90 -10.47
CA ARG A 86 8.30 -4.43 -9.51
C ARG A 86 7.90 -5.86 -9.84
N TYR A 87 7.31 -6.52 -8.86
CA TYR A 87 6.53 -7.73 -9.10
C TYR A 87 5.14 -7.34 -9.63
N GLU A 88 4.66 -8.08 -10.62
CA GLU A 88 3.32 -7.97 -11.19
C GLU A 88 2.76 -9.37 -11.51
N SER A 89 1.53 -9.66 -11.09
CA SER A 89 0.82 -10.82 -11.61
C SER A 89 0.28 -10.47 -12.99
N ASP A 90 0.77 -11.11 -14.06
CA ASP A 90 0.33 -10.76 -15.41
C ASP A 90 -1.11 -11.23 -15.71
N ASP A 91 -1.70 -12.12 -14.92
CA ASP A 91 -3.10 -12.56 -15.03
C ASP A 91 -3.66 -13.00 -13.65
N LEU A 92 -4.94 -13.37 -13.59
CA LEU A 92 -5.57 -14.02 -12.44
C LEU A 92 -4.99 -15.42 -12.17
N ALA A 93 -4.54 -16.12 -13.22
CA ALA A 93 -3.89 -17.43 -13.15
C ALA A 93 -2.36 -17.32 -13.27
N ASN A 94 -1.66 -18.35 -12.80
CA ASN A 94 -0.19 -18.42 -12.84
C ASN A 94 0.34 -18.42 -14.28
N GLY A 95 1.57 -17.94 -14.46
CA GLY A 95 2.24 -17.95 -15.74
C GLY A 95 3.69 -17.50 -15.65
N LEU A 96 4.25 -17.16 -16.80
CA LEU A 96 5.61 -16.65 -16.95
C LEU A 96 5.58 -15.28 -17.63
N THR A 97 6.34 -14.34 -17.09
CA THR A 97 6.66 -13.08 -17.76
C THR A 97 7.98 -13.23 -18.50
N GLU A 98 8.01 -12.86 -19.78
CA GLU A 98 9.26 -12.76 -20.52
C GLU A 98 9.84 -11.35 -20.30
N VAL A 99 10.90 -11.25 -19.50
CA VAL A 99 11.49 -9.96 -19.11
C VAL A 99 12.52 -9.46 -20.13
N GLU A 100 13.20 -10.40 -20.77
CA GLU A 100 14.17 -10.23 -21.84
C GLU A 100 13.97 -11.42 -22.79
N GLU A 101 14.46 -11.32 -24.03
CA GLU A 101 14.31 -12.41 -25.01
C GLU A 101 14.86 -13.74 -24.46
N GLY A 102 13.99 -14.73 -24.32
CA GLY A 102 14.37 -16.04 -23.78
C GLY A 102 14.53 -16.10 -22.25
N ARG A 103 14.36 -14.99 -21.53
CA ARG A 103 14.42 -14.95 -20.07
C ARG A 103 13.04 -14.87 -19.45
N PHE A 104 12.67 -15.93 -18.74
CA PHE A 104 11.34 -16.09 -18.14
C PHE A 104 11.39 -15.98 -16.63
N VAL A 105 10.41 -15.27 -16.07
CA VAL A 105 10.21 -15.15 -14.63
C VAL A 105 8.81 -15.63 -14.30
N ALA A 106 8.70 -16.63 -13.43
CA ALA A 106 7.41 -17.12 -12.97
C ALA A 106 6.71 -16.09 -12.09
N TYR A 107 5.39 -15.97 -12.27
CA TYR A 107 4.54 -15.16 -11.42
C TYR A 107 3.35 -15.99 -10.92
N GLU A 108 2.88 -15.67 -9.72
CA GLU A 108 1.65 -16.21 -9.15
C GLU A 108 0.46 -15.40 -9.64
N GLY A 109 -0.63 -16.07 -9.98
CA GLY A 109 -1.86 -15.45 -10.43
C GLY A 109 -2.44 -14.50 -9.38
N ALA A 110 -3.08 -13.43 -9.84
CA ALA A 110 -3.58 -12.38 -8.93
C ALA A 110 -4.67 -12.85 -7.96
N ASN A 111 -5.30 -14.00 -8.21
CA ASN A 111 -6.29 -14.59 -7.29
C ASN A 111 -5.66 -15.23 -6.05
N THR A 112 -4.44 -15.74 -6.16
CA THR A 112 -3.74 -16.46 -5.07
C THR A 112 -2.57 -15.65 -4.51
N CYS A 113 -1.95 -14.81 -5.33
CA CYS A 113 -0.80 -14.02 -4.92
C CYS A 113 -1.16 -13.03 -3.81
N GLN A 114 -0.50 -13.16 -2.66
CA GLN A 114 -0.69 -12.31 -1.48
C GLN A 114 -0.46 -10.81 -1.77
N ILE A 115 0.47 -10.48 -2.68
CA ILE A 115 0.72 -9.10 -3.09
C ILE A 115 -0.41 -8.59 -3.98
N SER A 116 -0.71 -9.29 -5.07
CA SER A 116 -1.64 -8.80 -6.09
C SER A 116 -3.08 -8.76 -5.61
N ARG A 117 -3.51 -9.69 -4.74
CA ARG A 117 -4.86 -9.63 -4.15
C ARG A 117 -5.02 -8.44 -3.20
N LEU A 118 -3.97 -8.10 -2.46
CA LEU A 118 -3.99 -6.98 -1.51
C LEU A 118 -3.88 -5.62 -2.21
N PHE A 119 -2.89 -5.47 -3.10
CA PHE A 119 -2.53 -4.20 -3.72
C PHE A 119 -3.10 -3.99 -5.13
N GLY A 120 -3.69 -5.02 -5.72
CA GLY A 120 -4.19 -5.05 -7.10
C GLY A 120 -3.10 -5.42 -8.12
N SER A 121 -3.57 -5.86 -9.28
CA SER A 121 -2.78 -6.04 -10.50
C SER A 121 -3.58 -5.55 -11.70
N THR A 122 -2.90 -4.88 -12.64
CA THR A 122 -3.54 -4.41 -13.87
C THR A 122 -3.69 -5.50 -14.93
N GLY A 123 -3.11 -6.68 -14.70
CA GLY A 123 -2.79 -7.63 -15.74
C GLY A 123 -1.60 -7.15 -16.59
N GLY A 124 -0.90 -8.12 -17.16
CA GLY A 124 0.26 -7.92 -18.02
C GLY A 124 -0.10 -7.94 -19.49
N SER A 125 0.89 -7.60 -20.31
CA SER A 125 0.82 -7.81 -21.76
C SER A 125 1.91 -8.76 -22.21
N LYS A 126 1.61 -9.58 -23.22
CA LYS A 126 2.55 -10.52 -23.85
C LYS A 126 3.25 -11.44 -22.84
N PHE A 127 2.47 -12.09 -21.99
CA PHE A 127 2.97 -13.08 -21.04
C PHE A 127 2.69 -14.50 -21.54
N TRP A 128 3.25 -15.50 -20.87
CA TRP A 128 3.17 -16.90 -21.27
C TRP A 128 2.37 -17.68 -20.24
N MET A 129 1.36 -18.42 -20.69
CA MET A 129 0.52 -19.26 -19.85
C MET A 129 0.59 -20.71 -20.34
N PRO A 130 0.62 -21.72 -19.44
CA PRO A 130 0.52 -23.11 -19.87
C PRO A 130 -0.71 -23.32 -20.74
N ILE A 131 -0.58 -24.06 -21.86
CA ILE A 131 -1.69 -24.23 -22.82
C ILE A 131 -2.94 -24.77 -22.14
N ASN A 132 -2.80 -25.78 -21.27
CA ASN A 132 -3.93 -26.37 -20.55
C ASN A 132 -4.62 -25.35 -19.64
N THR A 133 -3.85 -24.49 -18.96
CA THR A 133 -4.39 -23.41 -18.13
C THR A 133 -5.08 -22.36 -18.98
N ALA A 134 -4.48 -21.95 -20.11
CA ALA A 134 -5.07 -20.99 -21.03
C ALA A 134 -6.43 -21.49 -21.55
N THR A 135 -6.52 -22.76 -21.95
CA THR A 135 -7.78 -23.37 -22.37
C THR A 135 -8.81 -23.42 -21.24
N ALA A 136 -8.40 -23.81 -20.02
CA ALA A 136 -9.30 -23.87 -18.87
C ALA A 136 -9.83 -22.49 -18.45
N GLU A 137 -9.01 -21.46 -18.58
CA GLU A 137 -9.36 -20.06 -18.31
C GLU A 137 -10.14 -19.39 -19.47
N GLY A 138 -10.37 -20.12 -20.58
CA GLY A 138 -11.16 -19.66 -21.72
C GLY A 138 -10.42 -18.73 -22.69
N PHE A 139 -9.09 -18.73 -22.69
CA PHE A 139 -8.30 -18.04 -23.71
C PHE A 139 -8.38 -18.78 -25.05
N THR A 140 -8.42 -18.03 -26.15
CA THR A 140 -8.56 -18.59 -27.51
C THR A 140 -7.26 -18.51 -28.30
N GLU A 141 -6.24 -17.87 -27.74
CA GLU A 141 -4.91 -17.78 -28.31
C GLU A 141 -4.30 -19.18 -28.43
N THR A 142 -3.77 -19.48 -29.62
CA THR A 142 -3.08 -20.75 -29.92
C THR A 142 -1.65 -20.55 -30.42
N THR A 143 -1.23 -19.30 -30.64
CA THR A 143 0.09 -18.95 -31.19
C THR A 143 0.53 -17.53 -30.77
N PRO A 144 1.83 -17.25 -30.60
CA PRO A 144 2.93 -18.20 -30.63
C PRO A 144 2.94 -19.13 -29.42
N THR A 145 3.47 -20.34 -29.62
CA THR A 145 3.75 -21.31 -28.57
C THR A 145 5.26 -21.44 -28.34
N LYS A 146 5.64 -21.83 -27.13
CA LYS A 146 7.03 -22.09 -26.76
C LYS A 146 7.10 -23.21 -25.74
N THR A 147 8.09 -24.09 -25.86
CA THR A 147 8.41 -25.07 -24.83
C THR A 147 9.44 -24.47 -23.90
N ILE A 148 9.11 -24.37 -22.62
CA ILE A 148 9.96 -23.80 -21.56
C ILE A 148 10.03 -24.87 -20.48
N GLU A 149 11.23 -25.33 -20.13
CA GLU A 149 11.46 -26.36 -19.11
C GLU A 149 10.60 -27.65 -19.31
N GLY A 150 10.37 -28.04 -20.57
CA GLY A 150 9.60 -29.24 -20.92
C GLY A 150 8.07 -29.07 -20.88
N GLN A 151 7.57 -27.88 -20.54
CA GLN A 151 6.14 -27.54 -20.57
C GLN A 151 5.82 -26.61 -21.75
N ASN A 152 4.66 -26.81 -22.38
CA ASN A 152 4.21 -25.97 -23.50
C ASN A 152 3.38 -24.80 -23.01
N TYR A 153 3.77 -23.60 -23.43
CA TYR A 153 3.11 -22.35 -23.15
C TYR A 153 2.58 -21.71 -24.43
N VAL A 154 1.51 -20.93 -24.28
CA VAL A 154 1.00 -20.02 -25.31
C VAL A 154 1.16 -18.59 -24.84
N ARG A 155 1.49 -17.69 -25.76
CA ARG A 155 1.60 -16.26 -25.45
C ARG A 155 0.22 -15.61 -25.44
N ILE A 156 -0.13 -15.02 -24.31
CA ILE A 156 -1.37 -14.27 -24.11
C ILE A 156 -1.07 -12.77 -24.26
N ASN A 157 -1.84 -12.09 -25.10
CA ASN A 157 -1.58 -10.69 -25.43
C ASN A 157 -1.94 -9.75 -24.28
N ARG A 158 -3.01 -10.05 -23.54
CA ARG A 158 -3.52 -9.19 -22.47
C ARG A 158 -4.13 -10.03 -21.36
N GLY A 159 -3.63 -9.80 -20.15
CA GLY A 159 -4.14 -10.46 -18.96
C GLY A 159 -5.30 -9.71 -18.34
N ARG A 160 -5.98 -10.39 -17.43
CA ARG A 160 -7.13 -9.85 -16.70
C ARG A 160 -6.68 -9.01 -15.50
N ASN A 161 -7.42 -7.94 -15.24
CA ASN A 161 -7.18 -7.04 -14.10
C ASN A 161 -7.76 -7.63 -12.80
N ALA A 162 -7.04 -7.46 -11.70
CA ALA A 162 -7.51 -7.73 -10.34
C ALA A 162 -7.52 -6.44 -9.51
N PRO A 163 -8.69 -5.97 -9.03
CA PRO A 163 -8.76 -4.79 -8.18
C PRO A 163 -8.09 -5.03 -6.83
N ALA A 164 -7.56 -3.97 -6.23
CA ALA A 164 -6.95 -4.01 -4.91
C ALA A 164 -8.02 -4.16 -3.82
N ARG A 165 -7.77 -5.03 -2.83
CA ARG A 165 -8.59 -5.10 -1.61
C ARG A 165 -8.24 -4.01 -0.61
N LEU A 166 -7.01 -3.50 -0.66
CA LEU A 166 -6.48 -2.49 0.26
C LEU A 166 -6.64 -1.07 -0.28
N ILE A 167 -7.25 -0.22 0.53
CA ILE A 167 -7.35 1.23 0.33
C ILE A 167 -6.63 1.90 1.51
N ILE A 168 -5.76 2.85 1.21
CA ILE A 168 -5.13 3.72 2.21
C ILE A 168 -5.53 5.14 1.88
N ARG A 169 -6.12 5.85 2.83
CA ARG A 169 -6.51 7.24 2.65
C ARG A 169 -5.30 8.17 2.79
N ASP A 170 -5.44 9.34 2.21
CA ASP A 170 -4.49 10.43 2.46
C ASP A 170 -4.51 10.79 3.94
N CYS A 171 -3.34 10.90 4.54
CA CYS A 171 -3.18 11.17 5.96
C CYS A 171 -2.96 12.67 6.16
N HIS A 172 -3.97 13.34 6.69
CA HIS A 172 -3.91 14.77 7.01
C HIS A 172 -3.42 15.00 8.44
N LEU A 173 -2.85 16.17 8.71
CA LEU A 173 -2.45 16.56 10.06
C LEU A 173 -3.65 16.50 11.01
N VAL A 174 -3.43 15.98 12.22
CA VAL A 174 -4.42 16.13 13.29
C VAL A 174 -4.49 17.60 13.72
N PRO A 175 -5.66 18.12 14.14
CA PRO A 175 -5.83 19.55 14.42
C PRO A 175 -4.81 20.12 15.41
N GLU A 176 -4.53 19.41 16.51
CA GLU A 176 -3.52 19.78 17.51
C GLU A 176 -2.12 19.95 16.88
N SER A 177 -1.73 19.02 16.00
CA SER A 177 -0.43 19.07 15.32
C SER A 177 -0.37 20.23 14.34
N ALA A 178 -1.45 20.52 13.62
CA ALA A 178 -1.52 21.66 12.72
C ALA A 178 -1.37 22.98 13.48
N GLU A 179 -2.07 23.16 14.61
CA GLU A 179 -1.94 24.36 15.45
C GLU A 179 -0.53 24.53 15.99
N LYS A 180 0.08 23.44 16.48
CA LYS A 180 1.47 23.47 16.93
C LYS A 180 2.42 23.91 15.81
N LEU A 181 2.31 23.33 14.62
CA LEU A 181 3.18 23.64 13.48
C LEU A 181 2.99 25.06 12.94
N LYS A 182 1.81 25.67 13.07
CA LYS A 182 1.58 27.10 12.72
C LYS A 182 2.37 28.06 13.59
N GLN A 183 2.62 27.68 14.85
CA GLN A 183 3.25 28.54 15.85
C GLN A 183 4.78 28.46 15.82
N VAL A 184 5.35 27.45 15.16
CA VAL A 184 6.80 27.32 15.06
C VAL A 184 7.31 28.21 13.93
N ASP A 185 8.22 29.13 14.26
CA ASP A 185 8.96 29.90 13.25
C ASP A 185 10.20 29.11 12.79
N THR A 186 10.05 28.45 11.66
CA THR A 186 11.10 27.64 10.99
C THR A 186 11.59 28.31 9.69
N GLY A 187 11.08 29.51 9.37
CA GLY A 187 11.28 30.15 8.07
C GLY A 187 10.46 29.56 6.92
N LEU A 188 9.60 28.56 7.15
CA LEU A 188 8.63 28.02 6.18
C LEU A 188 7.28 27.75 6.85
N TYR A 189 6.21 27.76 6.07
CA TYR A 189 4.88 27.46 6.61
C TYR A 189 4.75 25.98 6.98
N MET A 190 4.64 25.68 8.29
CA MET A 190 4.45 24.35 8.89
C MET A 190 5.53 23.29 8.59
N THR A 191 6.62 23.70 7.97
CA THR A 191 7.70 22.86 7.45
C THR A 191 9.03 23.45 7.85
N GLU A 192 10.14 22.73 7.75
CA GLU A 192 11.46 23.25 8.10
C GLU A 192 12.47 23.01 6.99
N TRP A 193 13.47 23.90 6.95
CA TRP A 193 14.67 23.70 6.15
C TRP A 193 15.59 22.70 6.82
N LYS A 194 16.01 21.70 6.06
CA LYS A 194 17.15 20.86 6.42
C LYS A 194 18.29 21.04 5.42
N PHE A 195 19.41 21.49 5.95
CA PHE A 195 20.67 21.53 5.23
C PHE A 195 21.32 20.16 5.25
N GLU A 196 21.79 19.72 4.09
CA GLU A 196 22.64 18.55 3.95
C GLU A 196 23.86 18.89 3.12
N ASN A 197 25.01 18.31 3.45
CA ASN A 197 26.25 18.56 2.71
C ASN A 197 26.68 17.29 1.99
N GLY A 198 26.86 17.37 0.68
CA GLY A 198 27.73 16.43 -0.02
C GLY A 198 29.17 16.84 0.23
N ILE A 199 30.03 15.93 0.68
CA ILE A 199 31.45 16.24 0.89
C ILE A 199 32.25 15.55 -0.22
N ASP A 200 33.02 16.33 -0.96
CA ASP A 200 33.99 15.79 -1.90
C ASP A 200 35.08 15.03 -1.13
N ARG A 201 35.29 13.76 -1.46
CA ARG A 201 36.16 12.87 -0.67
C ARG A 201 37.66 13.13 -0.88
N VAL A 202 38.04 13.92 -1.89
CA VAL A 202 39.45 14.22 -2.21
C VAL A 202 39.83 15.58 -1.64
N THR A 203 38.99 16.58 -1.87
CA THR A 203 39.22 17.99 -1.49
C THR A 203 38.61 18.36 -0.14
N ALA A 204 37.77 17.47 0.44
CA ALA A 204 36.96 17.74 1.64
C ALA A 204 36.00 18.93 1.49
N ALA A 205 35.79 19.45 0.27
CA ALA A 205 34.90 20.58 0.03
C ALA A 205 33.43 20.19 0.25
N ALA A 206 32.68 21.05 0.94
CA ALA A 206 31.26 20.86 1.18
C ALA A 206 30.42 21.47 0.06
N ASN A 207 29.48 20.71 -0.46
CA ASN A 207 28.44 21.13 -1.39
C ASN A 207 27.07 21.07 -0.67
N PRO A 208 26.63 22.18 -0.06
CA PRO A 208 25.38 22.24 0.69
C PRO A 208 24.17 22.21 -0.24
N ARG A 209 23.15 21.44 0.16
CA ARG A 209 21.83 21.40 -0.45
C ARG A 209 20.76 21.61 0.60
N GLN A 210 19.65 22.20 0.18
CA GLN A 210 18.53 22.52 1.07
C GLN A 210 17.34 21.65 0.71
N LEU A 211 16.71 21.04 1.72
CA LEU A 211 15.52 20.21 1.56
C LEU A 211 14.44 20.68 2.52
N GLU A 212 13.22 20.85 2.01
CA GLU A 212 12.04 21.05 2.84
C GLU A 212 11.60 19.72 3.44
N ARG A 213 11.23 19.71 4.72
CA ARG A 213 10.61 18.54 5.36
C ARG A 213 9.58 18.95 6.40
N VAL A 214 8.69 18.03 6.71
CA VAL A 214 7.78 18.15 7.86
C VAL A 214 8.59 17.94 9.15
N PRO A 215 8.46 18.79 10.18
CA PRO A 215 9.20 18.67 11.43
C PRO A 215 8.87 17.38 12.18
N ALA A 216 9.84 16.90 12.96
CA ALA A 216 9.62 15.79 13.89
C ALA A 216 8.57 16.14 14.96
N GLY A 217 7.84 15.14 15.44
CA GLY A 217 6.71 15.28 16.36
C GLY A 217 5.39 15.63 15.69
N SER A 218 5.36 15.79 14.36
CA SER A 218 4.12 15.99 13.61
C SER A 218 3.25 14.73 13.65
N LYS A 219 1.93 14.90 13.80
CA LYS A 219 0.96 13.79 13.91
C LYS A 219 -0.07 13.88 12.79
N PHE A 220 -0.36 12.74 12.17
CA PHE A 220 -1.30 12.58 11.07
C PHE A 220 -2.39 11.57 11.41
N GLN A 221 -3.60 11.76 10.88
CA GLN A 221 -4.66 10.77 10.94
C GLN A 221 -4.44 9.72 9.86
N PHE A 222 -4.24 8.46 10.27
CA PHE A 222 -4.11 7.32 9.36
C PHE A 222 -5.44 6.56 9.25
N GLU A 223 -5.81 6.16 8.03
CA GLU A 223 -6.96 5.31 7.74
C GLU A 223 -6.62 4.30 6.64
N LEU A 224 -6.91 3.03 6.93
CA LEU A 224 -6.77 1.90 6.04
C LEU A 224 -8.11 1.15 5.99
N VAL A 225 -8.57 0.82 4.79
CA VAL A 225 -9.78 0.03 4.56
C VAL A 225 -9.42 -1.22 3.76
N TYR A 226 -9.72 -2.39 4.31
CA TYR A 226 -9.57 -3.68 3.67
C TYR A 226 -10.95 -4.22 3.25
N THR A 227 -11.09 -4.60 1.99
CA THR A 227 -12.31 -5.19 1.44
C THR A 227 -12.23 -6.71 1.54
N VAL A 228 -13.16 -7.30 2.28
CA VAL A 228 -13.18 -8.75 2.50
C VAL A 228 -13.95 -9.42 1.35
N GLU A 229 -13.23 -10.17 0.53
CA GLU A 229 -13.80 -10.99 -0.56
C GLU A 229 -13.80 -12.48 -0.23
N ASP A 230 -12.76 -12.94 0.46
CA ASP A 230 -12.52 -14.33 0.84
C ASP A 230 -12.05 -14.36 2.30
N LYS A 231 -12.60 -15.27 3.11
CA LYS A 231 -12.38 -15.29 4.56
C LYS A 231 -11.01 -15.81 4.92
N ASP A 232 -10.58 -16.87 4.25
CA ASP A 232 -9.30 -17.54 4.53
C ASP A 232 -8.16 -16.63 4.10
N GLN A 233 -8.28 -16.00 2.92
CA GLN A 233 -7.32 -15.01 2.45
C GLN A 233 -7.31 -13.74 3.31
N ALA A 234 -8.45 -13.33 3.89
CA ALA A 234 -8.52 -12.13 4.72
C ALA A 234 -7.67 -12.22 5.98
N ILE A 235 -7.61 -13.37 6.66
CA ILE A 235 -6.78 -13.54 7.85
C ILE A 235 -5.30 -13.36 7.51
N GLU A 236 -4.85 -14.03 6.46
CA GLU A 236 -3.47 -13.92 5.98
C GLU A 236 -3.14 -12.50 5.48
N ASP A 237 -4.07 -11.84 4.78
CA ASP A 237 -3.91 -10.46 4.32
C ASP A 237 -3.76 -9.46 5.47
N LEU A 238 -4.59 -9.59 6.52
CA LEU A 238 -4.52 -8.73 7.70
C LEU A 238 -3.23 -8.96 8.49
N GLN A 239 -2.73 -10.19 8.54
CA GLN A 239 -1.44 -10.49 9.15
C GLN A 239 -0.30 -9.83 8.39
N ASN A 240 -0.32 -9.95 7.05
CA ASN A 240 0.67 -9.29 6.20
C ASN A 240 0.62 -7.76 6.35
N ILE A 241 -0.56 -7.15 6.46
CA ILE A 241 -0.71 -5.72 6.73
C ILE A 241 -0.05 -5.35 8.07
N ALA A 242 -0.35 -6.07 9.16
CA ALA A 242 0.20 -5.77 10.48
C ALA A 242 1.73 -5.87 10.50
N ILE A 243 2.29 -6.91 9.88
CA ILE A 243 3.74 -7.08 9.72
C ILE A 243 4.34 -5.95 8.88
N ALA A 244 3.69 -5.55 7.78
CA ALA A 244 4.17 -4.48 6.93
C ALA A 244 4.20 -3.12 7.64
N LEU A 245 3.21 -2.85 8.51
CA LEU A 245 3.19 -1.64 9.35
C LEU A 245 4.35 -1.66 10.36
N ALA A 246 4.64 -2.80 10.98
CA ALA A 246 5.77 -2.94 11.90
C ALA A 246 7.11 -2.73 11.20
N ILE A 247 7.31 -3.35 10.03
CA ILE A 247 8.54 -3.13 9.24
C ILE A 247 8.65 -1.67 8.77
N LEU A 248 7.53 -1.00 8.46
CA LEU A 248 7.54 0.42 8.12
C LEU A 248 8.00 1.30 9.29
N GLU A 249 7.64 0.97 10.53
CA GLU A 249 8.17 1.69 11.70
C GLU A 249 9.67 1.51 11.84
N ASP A 250 10.22 0.33 11.51
CA ASP A 250 11.66 0.07 11.54
C ASP A 250 12.43 0.72 10.39
N ASP A 251 11.78 0.85 9.24
CA ASP A 251 12.29 1.50 8.04
C ASP A 251 11.94 3.00 8.04
N ALA A 252 12.03 3.64 6.86
CA ALA A 252 11.66 5.02 6.64
C ALA A 252 10.50 5.15 5.65
N LEU A 253 9.59 6.09 5.94
CA LEU A 253 8.57 6.59 5.04
C LEU A 253 9.09 7.81 4.25
N GLY A 254 8.81 7.84 2.94
CA GLY A 254 9.21 8.97 2.09
C GLY A 254 10.68 8.95 1.67
N GLY A 255 11.22 10.12 1.34
CA GLY A 255 12.57 10.30 0.82
C GLY A 255 13.64 10.39 1.91
N HIS A 256 14.89 10.12 1.52
CA HIS A 256 16.09 10.35 2.34
C HIS A 256 16.18 9.56 3.66
N GLY A 257 15.51 8.39 3.75
CA GLY A 257 15.52 7.53 4.93
C GLY A 257 16.92 7.18 5.47
N SER A 258 17.86 6.83 4.59
CA SER A 258 19.26 6.54 4.97
C SER A 258 20.01 7.73 5.57
N ARG A 259 19.46 8.95 5.46
CA ARG A 259 19.98 10.19 6.05
C ARG A 259 19.21 10.61 7.31
N GLY A 260 18.39 9.73 7.87
CA GLY A 260 17.67 9.93 9.13
C GLY A 260 16.31 10.64 8.98
N TYR A 261 15.65 10.50 7.84
CA TYR A 261 14.30 11.01 7.61
C TYR A 261 13.28 9.88 7.75
N GLY A 262 12.04 10.27 8.05
CA GLY A 262 10.89 9.40 7.83
C GLY A 262 10.75 8.22 8.78
N LYS A 263 11.44 8.21 9.92
CA LYS A 263 11.08 7.35 11.04
C LYS A 263 9.68 7.74 11.52
N VAL A 264 8.76 6.77 11.51
CA VAL A 264 7.36 6.98 11.88
C VAL A 264 6.91 5.97 12.94
N ARG A 265 5.80 6.26 13.61
CA ARG A 265 5.19 5.36 14.58
C ARG A 265 3.67 5.46 14.53
N PHE A 266 2.99 4.33 14.62
CA PHE A 266 1.55 4.23 14.70
C PHE A 266 1.10 4.00 16.14
N GLN A 267 0.05 4.72 16.54
CA GLN A 267 -0.51 4.68 17.89
C GLN A 267 -2.03 4.70 17.85
N HIS A 268 -2.67 4.20 18.91
CA HIS A 268 -4.12 4.27 19.09
C HIS A 268 -4.88 3.64 17.93
N PHE A 269 -4.56 2.39 17.62
CA PHE A 269 -5.25 1.63 16.59
C PHE A 269 -6.70 1.36 17.00
N ASN A 270 -7.64 1.72 16.13
CA ASN A 270 -9.05 1.37 16.26
C ASN A 270 -9.47 0.51 15.08
N PHE A 271 -10.22 -0.55 15.35
CA PHE A 271 -10.70 -1.49 14.35
C PHE A 271 -12.21 -1.49 14.31
N SER A 272 -12.76 -1.44 13.11
CA SER A 272 -14.19 -1.61 12.90
C SER A 272 -14.42 -2.54 11.71
N TYR A 273 -15.41 -3.42 11.83
CA TYR A 273 -15.82 -4.30 10.73
C TYR A 273 -17.27 -4.03 10.40
N ARG A 274 -17.54 -3.77 9.12
CA ARG A 274 -18.89 -3.59 8.60
C ARG A 274 -19.27 -4.75 7.67
N SER A 275 -20.24 -5.56 8.10
CA SER A 275 -20.77 -6.67 7.30
C SER A 275 -21.75 -6.20 6.23
N LEU A 276 -22.03 -7.04 5.24
CA LEU A 276 -23.08 -6.77 4.26
C LEU A 276 -24.47 -6.53 4.88
N ALA A 277 -24.82 -7.27 5.92
CA ALA A 277 -26.12 -7.14 6.56
C ALA A 277 -26.26 -5.77 7.23
N GLN A 278 -25.22 -5.31 7.93
CA GLN A 278 -25.15 -3.96 8.47
C GLN A 278 -25.31 -2.92 7.36
N TYR A 279 -24.63 -3.09 6.21
CA TYR A 279 -24.81 -2.19 5.06
C TYR A 279 -26.26 -2.13 4.57
N ARG A 280 -26.99 -3.26 4.56
CA ARG A 280 -28.40 -3.32 4.15
C ARG A 280 -29.35 -2.73 5.19
N GLN A 281 -29.00 -2.79 6.46
CA GLN A 281 -29.82 -2.28 7.57
C GLN A 281 -29.65 -0.78 7.83
N ILE A 282 -28.57 -0.14 7.34
CA ILE A 282 -28.34 1.32 7.49
C ILE A 282 -29.55 2.15 7.05
N THR A 283 -30.30 1.70 6.04
CA THR A 283 -31.48 2.40 5.52
C THR A 283 -32.74 2.20 6.37
N SER A 284 -32.73 1.23 7.29
CA SER A 284 -33.91 0.76 8.04
C SER A 284 -33.85 1.07 9.54
N THR A 285 -32.68 1.46 10.06
CA THR A 285 -32.49 1.80 11.47
C THR A 285 -32.59 3.32 11.68
N PRO A 286 -33.50 3.84 12.54
CA PRO A 286 -33.52 5.26 12.91
C PRO A 286 -32.18 5.70 13.47
N GLY A 287 -31.70 6.88 13.06
CA GLY A 287 -30.34 7.36 13.31
C GLY A 287 -29.87 7.19 14.75
N GLY A 288 -28.76 6.47 14.94
CA GLY A 288 -28.04 6.41 16.22
C GLY A 288 -27.56 5.03 16.67
N SER A 289 -28.07 3.92 16.13
CA SER A 289 -27.70 2.56 16.60
C SER A 289 -26.95 1.68 15.60
N SER A 290 -26.53 2.20 14.44
CA SER A 290 -25.60 1.49 13.52
C SER A 290 -24.13 1.63 13.92
N GLY A 291 -23.87 1.81 15.21
CA GLY A 291 -22.53 1.91 15.77
C GLY A 291 -21.76 0.64 15.43
N LEU A 292 -20.78 0.76 14.53
CA LEU A 292 -19.81 -0.30 14.32
C LEU A 292 -19.14 -0.55 15.66
N GLN A 293 -19.37 -1.72 16.24
CA GLN A 293 -18.71 -2.09 17.50
C GLN A 293 -17.21 -2.11 17.22
N THR A 294 -16.53 -1.11 17.77
CA THR A 294 -15.08 -0.94 17.67
C THR A 294 -14.45 -1.87 18.69
N LEU A 295 -13.36 -2.54 18.31
CA LEU A 295 -12.53 -3.23 19.29
C LEU A 295 -11.98 -2.22 20.30
N GLU A 296 -11.66 -2.69 21.50
CA GLU A 296 -10.87 -1.90 22.45
C GLU A 296 -9.62 -1.37 21.74
N PRO A 297 -9.31 -0.07 21.87
CA PRO A 297 -8.20 0.54 21.16
C PRO A 297 -6.89 -0.19 21.47
N ILE A 298 -6.17 -0.59 20.43
CA ILE A 298 -4.85 -1.21 20.58
C ILE A 298 -3.80 -0.10 20.63
N ALA A 299 -2.99 -0.09 21.69
CA ALA A 299 -2.14 1.06 22.00
C ALA A 299 -1.11 1.42 20.92
N ASN A 300 -0.45 0.42 20.33
CA ASN A 300 0.66 0.60 19.38
C ASN A 300 0.88 -0.67 18.54
N THR A 301 1.85 -0.60 17.63
CA THR A 301 2.13 -1.69 16.67
C THR A 301 2.63 -2.97 17.33
N GLN A 302 3.41 -2.88 18.42
CA GLN A 302 3.83 -4.06 19.17
C GLN A 302 2.62 -4.77 19.79
N ALA A 303 1.73 -4.01 20.45
CA ALA A 303 0.51 -4.56 21.01
C ALA A 303 -0.42 -5.15 19.92
N LEU A 304 -0.40 -4.59 18.70
CA LEU A 304 -1.14 -5.16 17.56
C LEU A 304 -0.59 -6.54 17.16
N LEU A 305 0.72 -6.72 17.17
CA LEU A 305 1.36 -8.00 16.88
C LEU A 305 1.15 -9.02 18.00
N ASP A 306 1.35 -8.61 19.25
CA ASP A 306 1.21 -9.49 20.43
C ASP A 306 -0.22 -10.03 20.57
N ASN A 307 -1.21 -9.19 20.27
CA ASN A 307 -2.63 -9.53 20.33
C ASN A 307 -3.20 -10.00 18.98
N PHE A 308 -2.36 -10.32 18.00
CA PHE A 308 -2.83 -10.70 16.66
C PHE A 308 -3.68 -11.97 16.69
N ALA A 309 -3.41 -12.91 17.60
CA ALA A 309 -4.24 -14.10 17.79
C ALA A 309 -5.67 -13.74 18.21
N SER A 310 -5.83 -12.83 19.18
CA SER A 310 -7.15 -12.34 19.62
C SER A 310 -7.85 -11.51 18.54
N LEU A 311 -7.09 -10.70 17.79
CA LEU A 311 -7.61 -9.96 16.64
C LEU A 311 -8.10 -10.92 15.55
N ARG A 312 -7.35 -11.98 15.27
CA ARG A 312 -7.72 -13.06 14.35
C ARG A 312 -9.02 -13.71 14.79
N GLU A 313 -9.13 -14.15 16.04
CA GLU A 313 -10.37 -14.77 16.56
C GLU A 313 -11.58 -13.82 16.42
N TYR A 314 -11.40 -12.54 16.76
CA TYR A 314 -12.44 -11.53 16.58
C TYR A 314 -12.85 -11.39 15.11
N ILE A 315 -11.88 -11.31 14.20
CA ILE A 315 -12.14 -11.22 12.76
C ILE A 315 -12.86 -12.48 12.29
N GLU A 316 -12.36 -13.67 12.63
CA GLU A 316 -12.97 -14.95 12.26
C GLU A 316 -14.44 -15.02 12.71
N GLN A 317 -14.74 -14.68 13.98
CA GLN A 317 -16.10 -14.65 14.50
C GLN A 317 -17.04 -13.72 13.71
N ARG A 318 -16.54 -12.58 13.24
CA ARG A 318 -17.30 -11.57 12.47
C ARG A 318 -17.35 -11.88 10.96
N LEU A 319 -16.39 -12.65 10.45
CA LEU A 319 -16.36 -13.11 9.08
C LEU A 319 -17.28 -14.32 8.86
N LEU A 320 -17.64 -15.08 9.90
CA LEU A 320 -18.59 -16.18 9.80
C LEU A 320 -20.02 -15.68 9.50
N PRO A 321 -20.78 -16.32 8.58
CA PRO A 321 -22.17 -15.95 8.34
C PRO A 321 -23.02 -16.44 9.52
N GLY A 322 -23.75 -15.54 10.19
CA GLY A 322 -24.72 -15.92 11.22
C GLY A 322 -24.39 -15.53 12.66
N ASN A 323 -23.23 -14.91 12.94
CA ASN A 323 -22.94 -14.33 14.26
C ASN A 323 -23.50 -12.90 14.40
N GLU A 324 -24.75 -12.72 13.96
CA GLU A 324 -25.59 -11.60 14.36
C GLU A 324 -26.26 -11.99 15.67
N SER A 325 -25.60 -11.67 16.79
CA SER A 325 -26.19 -11.71 18.13
C SER A 325 -25.98 -10.34 18.77
#